data_AF-A0A5N0DLK7-F1
#
_entry.id   AF-A0A5N0DLK7-F1
#
_cell.length_a   1.000
_cell.length_b   1.000
_cell.length_c   1.000
_cell.angle_alpha   90.00
_cell.angle_beta   90.00
_cell.angle_gamma   90.00
#
_symmetry.space_group_name_H-M   'P 1'
#
loop_
_entity.id
_entity.type
_entity.pdbx_description
1 polymer ?
#
loop_
_entity_poly.entity_id
_entity_poly.type
_entity_poly.pdbx_seq_one_letter_code
_entity_poly.pdbx_strand_id
1 'polypeptide(L)'
;MKRPGIALALASTAIVVVSCSSGEDGGKPTEASSATVVTPSVAVSVKPAPDQPRNSLDPVKFDPCVGIGDDTVAKAGFEPKTRERRDQVHDDYAFIGCAFDRKEQVRGQALGVGSLTIFSTNLTLEEFRKREGSGATGIKVNGRDAITYRKPAEEACYVVMVGPDATIDLRVSSTAALTNWNACDHAQEIAGIIESALPAK
;
A
#
# COMPACT_ATOMS: atom_id res chain seq x y z
N MET A 1 38.37 -13.23 -64.98
CA MET A 1 38.53 -11.77 -64.76
C MET A 1 39.45 -11.56 -63.57
N LYS A 2 40.49 -10.73 -63.78
CA LYS A 2 41.52 -10.10 -62.91
C LYS A 2 41.90 -10.71 -61.53
N ARG A 3 43.22 -10.95 -61.37
CA ARG A 3 43.97 -11.35 -60.15
C ARG A 3 44.47 -10.09 -59.34
N PRO A 4 45.46 -10.16 -58.39
CA PRO A 4 45.32 -9.83 -56.95
C PRO A 4 46.34 -8.73 -56.47
N GLY A 5 46.56 -8.56 -55.15
CA GLY A 5 47.70 -7.83 -54.55
C GLY A 5 47.31 -7.01 -53.30
N ILE A 6 47.63 -7.41 -52.06
CA ILE A 6 48.84 -7.19 -51.21
C ILE A 6 49.08 -5.73 -50.74
N ALA A 7 49.08 -5.51 -49.41
CA ALA A 7 50.10 -4.83 -48.56
C ALA A 7 49.52 -4.53 -47.16
N LEU A 8 50.05 -5.10 -46.04
CA LEU A 8 51.06 -4.54 -45.10
C LEU A 8 50.67 -3.17 -44.48
N ALA A 9 50.89 -2.82 -43.20
CA ALA A 9 51.29 -3.45 -41.93
C ALA A 9 51.26 -2.33 -40.84
N LEU A 10 51.36 -2.73 -39.56
CA LEU A 10 51.87 -1.98 -38.38
C LEU A 10 51.00 -0.88 -37.73
N ALA A 11 50.64 -1.09 -36.45
CA ALA A 11 51.26 -0.35 -35.35
C ALA A 11 50.78 -0.89 -33.98
N SER A 12 51.72 -1.43 -33.22
CA SER A 12 51.60 -1.73 -31.80
C SER A 12 52.05 -0.52 -30.99
N THR A 13 51.27 -0.06 -30.00
CA THR A 13 51.84 0.56 -28.78
C THR A 13 50.87 0.42 -27.61
N ALA A 14 51.26 -0.37 -26.61
CA ALA A 14 50.68 -0.35 -25.28
C ALA A 14 51.22 0.87 -24.52
N ILE A 15 50.35 1.58 -23.80
CA ILE A 15 50.76 2.49 -22.72
C ILE A 15 49.96 2.10 -21.49
N VAL A 16 50.67 1.52 -20.53
CA VAL A 16 50.20 1.27 -19.17
C VAL A 16 50.54 2.53 -18.38
N VAL A 17 49.54 3.22 -17.84
CA VAL A 17 49.73 4.24 -16.81
C VAL A 17 49.13 3.72 -15.52
N VAL A 18 49.99 3.10 -14.72
CA VAL A 18 49.77 2.90 -13.28
C VAL A 18 50.02 4.26 -12.64
N SER A 19 48.95 4.89 -12.14
CA SER A 19 49.05 6.02 -11.23
C SER A 19 48.78 5.50 -9.82
N CYS A 20 49.84 5.30 -9.05
CA CYS A 20 49.76 5.22 -7.60
C CYS A 20 49.64 6.63 -7.06
N SER A 21 48.48 6.97 -6.50
CA SER A 21 48.34 8.09 -5.58
C SER A 21 48.23 7.51 -4.18
N SER A 22 49.30 7.68 -3.39
CA SER A 22 49.27 7.51 -1.94
C SER A 22 48.51 8.70 -1.35
N GLY A 23 47.29 8.46 -0.88
CA GLY A 23 46.53 9.38 -0.05
C GLY A 23 46.32 8.75 1.32
N GLU A 24 47.17 9.11 2.27
CA GLU A 24 46.89 8.94 3.69
C GLU A 24 45.82 9.95 4.14
N ASP A 25 45.08 9.50 5.15
CA ASP A 25 44.25 10.24 6.09
C ASP A 25 42.78 10.53 5.76
N GLY A 26 41.91 10.14 6.71
CA GLY A 26 40.49 10.44 6.70
C GLY A 26 39.57 9.21 6.59
N GLY A 27 39.84 8.15 7.35
CA GLY A 27 38.83 7.14 7.67
C GLY A 27 37.66 7.77 8.42
N LYS A 28 36.76 8.43 7.70
CA LYS A 28 35.48 8.88 8.21
C LYS A 28 34.65 7.61 8.45
N PRO A 29 34.15 7.36 9.67
CA PRO A 29 33.22 6.27 9.87
C PRO A 29 32.03 6.54 8.95
N THR A 30 31.73 5.61 8.05
CA THR A 30 30.41 5.54 7.44
C THR A 30 29.45 5.31 8.61
N GLU A 31 28.86 6.40 9.11
CA GLU A 31 27.69 6.35 9.96
C GLU A 31 26.66 5.54 9.19
N ALA A 32 26.48 4.29 9.62
CA ALA A 32 25.31 3.51 9.29
C ALA A 32 24.13 4.34 9.80
N SER A 33 23.48 5.06 8.88
CA SER A 33 22.25 5.79 9.17
C SER A 33 21.23 4.74 9.61
N SER A 34 21.12 4.59 10.93
CA SER A 34 20.12 3.74 11.55
C SER A 34 18.80 4.39 11.20
N ALA A 35 18.08 3.82 10.23
CA ALA A 35 16.73 4.25 9.93
C ALA A 35 15.90 4.05 11.20
N THR A 36 15.61 5.12 11.91
CA THR A 36 14.67 5.10 13.02
C THR A 36 13.35 4.63 12.45
N VAL A 37 12.91 3.44 12.83
CA VAL A 37 11.56 2.95 12.51
C VAL A 37 10.59 3.85 13.26
N VAL A 38 10.07 4.86 12.57
CA VAL A 38 9.05 5.75 13.12
C VAL A 38 7.77 4.93 13.23
N THR A 39 7.42 4.53 14.46
CA THR A 39 6.13 3.90 14.71
C THR A 39 5.02 4.92 14.44
N PRO A 40 3.98 4.57 13.66
CA PRO A 40 2.86 5.47 13.42
C PRO A 40 2.19 5.90 14.73
N SER A 41 1.80 7.17 14.81
CA SER A 41 0.99 7.66 15.94
C SER A 41 -0.42 7.11 15.86
N VAL A 42 -0.92 6.53 16.96
CA VAL A 42 -2.26 5.95 17.08
C VAL A 42 -2.89 6.41 18.40
N ALA A 43 -3.95 7.23 18.33
CA ALA A 43 -4.56 7.88 19.50
C ALA A 43 -5.47 6.97 20.32
N VAL A 44 -5.91 5.84 19.76
CA VAL A 44 -6.82 4.90 20.43
C VAL A 44 -6.15 3.55 20.57
N SER A 45 -6.17 2.99 21.79
CA SER A 45 -5.69 1.62 22.01
C SER A 45 -6.57 0.62 21.26
N VAL A 46 -5.94 -0.18 20.41
CA VAL A 46 -6.58 -1.27 19.67
C VAL A 46 -6.13 -2.61 20.24
N LYS A 47 -7.05 -3.58 20.29
CA LYS A 47 -6.71 -4.95 20.70
C LYS A 47 -5.74 -5.57 19.68
N PRO A 48 -4.86 -6.51 20.08
CA PRO A 48 -3.99 -7.24 19.16
C PRO A 48 -4.77 -7.96 18.06
N ALA A 49 -4.11 -8.21 16.91
CA ALA A 49 -4.64 -9.07 15.83
C ALA A 49 -5.06 -10.43 16.39
N PRO A 50 -6.21 -11.00 15.97
CA PRO A 50 -6.56 -12.35 16.38
C PRO A 50 -5.52 -13.35 15.86
N ASP A 51 -5.44 -14.49 16.54
CA ASP A 51 -4.65 -15.62 16.03
C ASP A 51 -5.26 -16.12 14.72
N GLN A 52 -4.38 -16.48 13.78
CA GLN A 52 -4.75 -17.07 12.50
C GLN A 52 -4.48 -18.59 12.51
N PRO A 53 -5.27 -19.39 11.77
CA PRO A 53 -5.07 -20.83 11.70
C PRO A 53 -3.67 -21.18 11.19
N ARG A 54 -3.03 -22.16 11.85
CA ARG A 54 -1.66 -22.60 11.50
C ARG A 54 -1.56 -23.24 10.11
N ASN A 55 -2.68 -23.67 9.54
CA ASN A 55 -2.76 -24.24 8.20
C ASN A 55 -2.84 -23.17 7.09
N SER A 56 -2.99 -21.88 7.43
CA SER A 56 -2.75 -20.80 6.47
C SER A 56 -1.27 -20.81 6.11
N LEU A 57 -0.96 -21.04 4.83
CA LEU A 57 0.42 -21.11 4.34
C LEU A 57 1.17 -19.79 4.56
N ASP A 58 0.44 -18.66 4.51
CA ASP A 58 0.96 -17.32 4.69
C ASP A 58 -0.02 -16.50 5.56
N PRO A 59 0.16 -16.49 6.89
CA PRO A 59 -0.62 -15.63 7.79
C PRO A 59 -0.36 -14.15 7.51
N VAL A 60 -1.42 -13.35 7.61
CA VAL A 60 -1.37 -11.89 7.45
C VAL A 60 -0.59 -11.25 8.61
N LYS A 61 0.46 -10.48 8.31
CA LYS A 61 1.34 -9.87 9.32
C LYS A 61 1.11 -8.37 9.48
N PHE A 62 0.78 -7.67 8.40
CA PHE A 62 0.48 -6.25 8.44
C PHE A 62 -0.91 -6.05 9.07
N ASP A 63 -0.93 -5.35 10.21
CA ASP A 63 -2.17 -4.94 10.88
C ASP A 63 -2.44 -3.45 10.58
N PRO A 64 -3.44 -3.11 9.75
CA PRO A 64 -3.76 -1.72 9.42
C PRO A 64 -4.16 -0.88 10.65
N CYS A 65 -4.65 -1.50 11.73
CA CYS A 65 -5.03 -0.77 12.93
C CYS A 65 -3.86 -0.23 13.74
N VAL A 66 -2.64 -0.73 13.52
CA VAL A 66 -1.42 -0.17 14.13
C VAL A 66 -0.41 0.33 13.10
N GLY A 67 -0.49 -0.19 11.86
CA GLY A 67 0.39 0.19 10.76
C GLY A 67 -0.01 1.48 10.04
N ILE A 68 -1.30 1.88 10.08
CA ILE A 68 -1.76 3.14 9.49
C ILE A 68 -1.95 4.18 10.59
N GLY A 69 -1.09 5.21 10.57
CA GLY A 69 -1.09 6.29 11.55
C GLY A 69 -2.27 7.24 11.41
N ASP A 70 -2.58 7.95 12.49
CA ASP A 70 -3.71 8.89 12.56
C ASP A 70 -3.59 10.03 11.55
N ASP A 71 -2.39 10.53 11.28
CA ASP A 71 -2.17 11.59 10.29
C ASP A 71 -2.58 11.15 8.89
N THR A 72 -2.32 9.88 8.53
CA THR A 72 -2.73 9.30 7.25
C THR A 72 -4.26 9.18 7.17
N VAL A 73 -4.89 8.72 8.26
CA VAL A 73 -6.37 8.59 8.35
C VAL A 73 -7.04 9.96 8.26
N ALA A 74 -6.54 10.95 9.00
CA ALA A 74 -7.04 12.32 8.98
C ALA A 74 -6.86 12.97 7.61
N LYS A 75 -5.69 12.76 6.97
CA LYS A 75 -5.43 13.21 5.60
C LYS A 75 -6.39 12.59 4.58
N ALA A 76 -6.80 11.34 4.80
CA ALA A 76 -7.82 10.67 3.99
C ALA A 76 -9.26 11.17 4.27
N GLY A 77 -9.46 12.05 5.26
CA GLY A 77 -10.75 12.65 5.59
C GLY A 77 -11.63 11.80 6.52
N PHE A 78 -11.02 10.93 7.33
CA PHE A 78 -11.70 10.09 8.33
C PHE A 78 -11.23 10.43 9.74
N GLU A 79 -12.01 10.05 10.75
CA GLU A 79 -11.78 10.39 12.15
C GLU A 79 -10.94 9.32 12.87
N PRO A 80 -9.65 9.58 13.19
CA PRO A 80 -8.79 8.56 13.77
C PRO A 80 -9.27 8.06 15.14
N LYS A 81 -10.04 8.88 15.87
CA LYS A 81 -10.61 8.51 17.17
C LYS A 81 -11.74 7.47 17.09
N THR A 82 -12.25 7.19 15.88
CA THR A 82 -13.27 6.17 15.65
C THR A 82 -12.69 4.81 15.23
N ARG A 83 -11.35 4.69 15.25
CA ARG A 83 -10.61 3.48 14.92
C ARG A 83 -11.21 2.25 15.59
N GLU A 84 -11.61 1.28 14.78
CA GLU A 84 -12.20 0.04 15.27
C GLU A 84 -11.73 -1.17 14.46
N ARG A 85 -11.48 -2.29 15.13
CA ARG A 85 -11.07 -3.54 14.47
C ARG A 85 -12.22 -4.13 13.65
N ARG A 86 -11.87 -4.76 12.53
CA ARG A 86 -12.82 -5.36 11.57
C ARG A 86 -12.40 -6.76 11.11
N ASP A 87 -11.59 -7.47 11.89
CA ASP A 87 -10.97 -8.71 11.40
C ASP A 87 -11.98 -9.79 11.03
N GLN A 88 -11.62 -10.58 10.03
CA GLN A 88 -12.33 -11.78 9.61
C GLN A 88 -11.28 -12.87 9.40
N VAL A 89 -11.37 -13.94 10.19
CA VAL A 89 -10.41 -15.05 10.13
C VAL A 89 -11.17 -16.28 9.65
N HIS A 90 -10.70 -16.86 8.56
CA HIS A 90 -11.24 -18.08 7.96
C HIS A 90 -10.16 -19.17 7.96
N ASP A 91 -10.53 -20.39 7.54
CA ASP A 91 -9.65 -21.55 7.62
C ASP A 91 -8.37 -21.40 6.77
N ASP A 92 -8.47 -20.75 5.61
CA ASP A 92 -7.43 -20.63 4.59
C ASP A 92 -7.01 -19.19 4.28
N TYR A 93 -7.84 -18.20 4.62
CA TYR A 93 -7.51 -16.79 4.46
C TYR A 93 -7.95 -15.95 5.65
N ALA A 94 -7.36 -14.76 5.77
CA ALA A 94 -7.75 -13.78 6.76
C ALA A 94 -7.81 -12.38 6.16
N PHE A 95 -8.65 -11.55 6.77
CA PHE A 95 -8.72 -10.10 6.58
C PHE A 95 -8.43 -9.47 7.94
N ILE A 96 -7.24 -8.92 8.13
CA ILE A 96 -6.89 -8.16 9.33
C ILE A 96 -7.20 -6.70 9.04
N GLY A 97 -8.11 -6.11 9.83
CA GLY A 97 -8.89 -4.97 9.36
C GLY A 97 -9.04 -3.84 10.37
N CYS A 98 -9.08 -2.61 9.85
CA CYS A 98 -9.38 -1.41 10.63
C CYS A 98 -10.40 -0.52 9.93
N ALA A 99 -11.41 -0.05 10.67
CA ALA A 99 -12.40 0.91 10.21
C ALA A 99 -12.26 2.27 10.90
N PHE A 100 -12.65 3.31 10.16
CA PHE A 100 -12.71 4.69 10.60
C PHE A 100 -13.97 5.34 10.03
N ASP A 101 -14.69 6.08 10.86
CA ASP A 101 -15.86 6.85 10.43
C ASP A 101 -15.43 8.16 9.77
N ARG A 102 -16.21 8.58 8.78
CA ARG A 102 -16.25 9.96 8.33
C ARG A 102 -17.38 10.66 9.06
N LYS A 103 -17.09 11.80 9.69
CA LYS A 103 -18.12 12.60 10.39
C LYS A 103 -18.34 13.93 9.69
N GLU A 104 -19.61 14.31 9.59
CA GLU A 104 -20.03 15.61 9.08
C GLU A 104 -21.12 16.20 9.97
N GLN A 105 -21.29 17.52 9.91
CA GLN A 105 -22.38 18.21 10.62
C GLN A 105 -23.67 18.08 9.80
N VAL A 106 -24.58 17.25 10.29
CA VAL A 106 -25.89 17.01 9.67
C VAL A 106 -26.95 17.56 10.62
N ARG A 107 -27.66 18.61 10.19
CA ARG A 107 -28.74 19.25 10.97
C ARG A 107 -28.31 19.65 12.39
N GLY A 108 -27.08 20.13 12.53
CA GLY A 108 -26.52 20.60 13.81
C GLY A 108 -25.95 19.50 14.72
N GLN A 109 -25.82 18.26 14.22
CA GLN A 109 -25.22 17.14 14.95
C GLN A 109 -24.08 16.53 14.14
N ALA A 110 -22.99 16.14 14.82
CA ALA A 110 -21.91 15.40 14.20
C ALA A 110 -22.31 13.93 14.05
N LEU A 111 -22.62 13.51 12.81
CA LEU A 111 -23.04 12.15 12.48
C LEU A 111 -21.98 11.44 11.63
N GLY A 112 -21.91 10.12 11.76
CA GLY A 112 -21.19 9.28 10.81
C GLY A 112 -21.93 9.28 9.48
N VAL A 113 -21.26 9.70 8.41
CA VAL A 113 -21.84 9.81 7.06
C VAL A 113 -21.14 8.92 6.03
N GLY A 114 -20.19 8.12 6.49
CA GLY A 114 -19.40 7.22 5.67
C GLY A 114 -18.33 6.53 6.50
N SER A 115 -17.61 5.60 5.88
CA SER A 115 -16.51 4.91 6.54
C SER A 115 -15.41 4.52 5.57
N LEU A 116 -14.19 4.40 6.10
CA LEU A 116 -13.06 3.75 5.45
C LEU A 116 -12.77 2.48 6.23
N THR A 117 -12.79 1.34 5.56
CA THR A 117 -12.23 0.10 6.11
C THR A 117 -11.02 -0.30 5.28
N ILE A 118 -9.91 -0.59 5.96
CA ILE A 118 -8.65 -1.03 5.37
C ILE A 118 -8.39 -2.45 5.86
N PHE A 119 -8.24 -3.39 4.93
CA PHE A 119 -7.87 -4.76 5.23
C PHE A 119 -6.50 -5.09 4.66
N SER A 120 -5.68 -5.80 5.43
CA SER A 120 -4.60 -6.64 4.89
C SER A 120 -5.11 -8.07 4.76
N THR A 121 -4.80 -8.73 3.65
CA THR A 121 -5.20 -10.12 3.42
C THR A 121 -4.13 -10.88 2.64
N ASN A 122 -4.11 -12.19 2.84
CA ASN A 122 -3.29 -13.15 2.10
C ASN A 122 -3.93 -13.58 0.77
N LEU A 123 -5.11 -13.04 0.42
CA LEU A 123 -5.69 -13.20 -0.91
C LEU A 123 -4.96 -12.32 -1.93
N THR A 124 -4.66 -12.90 -3.09
CA THR A 124 -3.97 -12.24 -4.20
C THR A 124 -4.91 -11.33 -5.00
N LEU A 125 -4.32 -10.35 -5.70
CA LEU A 125 -5.09 -9.44 -6.56
C LEU A 125 -5.87 -10.18 -7.66
N GLU A 126 -5.35 -11.33 -8.11
CA GLU A 126 -6.00 -12.16 -9.12
C GLU A 126 -7.23 -12.89 -8.57
N GLU A 127 -7.21 -13.33 -7.31
CA GLU A 127 -8.39 -13.91 -6.67
C GLU A 127 -9.52 -12.90 -6.54
N PHE A 128 -9.20 -11.64 -6.20
CA PHE A 128 -10.18 -10.56 -6.23
C PHE A 128 -10.71 -10.29 -7.65
N ARG A 129 -9.84 -10.26 -8.68
CA ARG A 129 -10.28 -10.12 -10.08
C ARG A 129 -11.23 -11.24 -10.49
N LYS A 130 -10.90 -12.47 -10.15
CA LYS A 130 -11.72 -13.64 -10.46
C LYS A 130 -13.07 -13.57 -9.75
N ARG A 131 -13.10 -13.15 -8.48
CA ARG A 131 -14.32 -13.00 -7.68
C ARG A 131 -15.26 -11.94 -8.23
N GLU A 132 -14.72 -10.78 -8.59
CA GLU A 132 -15.52 -9.64 -9.06
C GLU A 132 -15.81 -9.69 -10.57
N GLY A 133 -15.05 -10.49 -11.33
CA GLY A 133 -15.24 -10.72 -12.75
C GLY A 133 -15.21 -9.41 -13.55
N SER A 134 -16.21 -9.23 -14.41
CA SER A 134 -16.34 -8.01 -15.23
C SER A 134 -16.64 -6.74 -14.42
N GLY A 135 -16.96 -6.86 -13.12
CA GLY A 135 -17.14 -5.73 -12.23
C GLY A 135 -15.83 -5.09 -11.78
N ALA A 136 -14.70 -5.79 -11.92
CA ALA A 136 -13.38 -5.30 -11.58
C ALA A 136 -12.73 -4.57 -12.76
N THR A 137 -12.24 -3.35 -12.51
CA THR A 137 -11.45 -2.56 -13.45
C THR A 137 -10.01 -2.45 -12.96
N GLY A 138 -9.04 -2.79 -13.81
CA GLY A 138 -7.62 -2.62 -13.49
C GLY A 138 -7.21 -1.15 -13.42
N ILE A 139 -6.49 -0.78 -12.36
CA ILE A 139 -5.95 0.58 -12.14
C ILE A 139 -4.52 0.50 -11.56
N LYS A 140 -3.91 1.66 -11.32
CA LYS A 140 -2.68 1.77 -10.54
C LYS A 140 -2.87 2.77 -9.40
N VAL A 141 -2.36 2.43 -8.23
CA VAL A 141 -2.31 3.31 -7.05
C VAL A 141 -0.84 3.55 -6.73
N ASN A 142 -0.34 4.77 -6.99
CA ASN A 142 1.07 5.14 -6.81
C ASN A 142 2.08 4.12 -7.40
N GLY A 143 1.74 3.52 -8.55
CA GLY A 143 2.58 2.52 -9.22
C GLY A 143 2.32 1.07 -8.82
N ARG A 144 1.60 0.81 -7.72
CA ARG A 144 1.13 -0.54 -7.37
C ARG A 144 -0.02 -0.96 -8.27
N ASP A 145 0.04 -2.21 -8.73
CA ASP A 145 -1.08 -2.81 -9.45
C ASP A 145 -2.28 -2.95 -8.53
N ALA A 146 -3.44 -2.59 -9.05
CA ALA A 146 -4.67 -2.56 -8.29
C ALA A 146 -5.89 -2.84 -9.18
N ILE A 147 -7.03 -3.07 -8.53
CA ILE A 147 -8.34 -3.07 -9.16
C ILE A 147 -9.29 -2.19 -8.37
N THR A 148 -10.33 -1.70 -9.02
CA THR A 148 -11.46 -1.04 -8.38
C THR A 148 -12.77 -1.65 -8.86
N TYR A 149 -13.75 -1.69 -7.97
CA TYR A 149 -15.11 -2.15 -8.24
C TYR A 149 -16.10 -1.47 -7.30
N ARG A 150 -17.40 -1.53 -7.64
CA ARG A 150 -18.47 -0.88 -6.88
C ARG A 150 -19.44 -1.93 -6.32
N LYS A 151 -19.97 -1.68 -5.12
CA LYS A 151 -21.07 -2.44 -4.53
C LYS A 151 -22.23 -1.47 -4.21
N PRO A 152 -23.17 -1.25 -5.14
CA PRO A 152 -24.24 -0.26 -4.97
C PRO A 152 -25.13 -0.50 -3.75
N ALA A 153 -25.41 -1.77 -3.43
CA ALA A 153 -26.22 -2.14 -2.26
C ALA A 153 -25.58 -1.75 -0.92
N GLU A 154 -24.26 -1.52 -0.92
CA GLU A 154 -23.50 -1.11 0.26
C GLU A 154 -23.16 0.39 0.24
N GLU A 155 -23.57 1.12 -0.80
CA GLU A 155 -23.12 2.49 -1.06
C GLU A 155 -21.59 2.64 -0.97
N ALA A 156 -20.88 1.61 -1.48
CA ALA A 156 -19.44 1.46 -1.29
C ALA A 156 -18.69 1.26 -2.60
N CYS A 157 -17.46 1.77 -2.61
CA CYS A 157 -16.45 1.50 -3.62
C CYS A 157 -15.23 0.86 -3.00
N TYR A 158 -14.64 -0.04 -3.77
CA TYR A 158 -13.51 -0.83 -3.35
C TYR A 158 -12.29 -0.49 -4.19
N VAL A 159 -11.13 -0.46 -3.55
CA VAL A 159 -9.81 -0.43 -4.20
C VAL A 159 -8.95 -1.50 -3.56
N VAL A 160 -8.58 -2.51 -4.34
CA VAL A 160 -7.71 -3.60 -3.90
C VAL A 160 -6.39 -3.44 -4.61
N MET A 161 -5.30 -3.33 -3.87
CA MET A 161 -3.95 -3.13 -4.41
C MET A 161 -2.98 -4.16 -3.87
N VAL A 162 -1.90 -4.45 -4.61
CA VAL A 162 -0.83 -5.32 -4.12
C VAL A 162 -0.24 -4.77 -2.82
N GLY A 163 -0.21 -5.60 -1.79
CA GLY A 163 0.14 -5.23 -0.41
C GLY A 163 1.30 -6.05 0.16
N PRO A 164 1.66 -5.82 1.44
CA PRO A 164 2.73 -6.54 2.12
C PRO A 164 2.49 -8.05 2.27
N ASP A 165 1.25 -8.48 2.56
CA ASP A 165 0.91 -9.89 2.80
C ASP A 165 0.22 -10.57 1.60
N ALA A 166 -0.23 -9.77 0.62
CA ALA A 166 -0.63 -10.12 -0.74
C ALA A 166 -1.39 -8.93 -1.32
N THR A 167 -2.46 -8.51 -0.63
CA THR A 167 -3.24 -7.32 -1.00
C THR A 167 -3.65 -6.48 0.20
N ILE A 168 -3.83 -5.18 -0.07
CA ILE A 168 -4.58 -4.27 0.78
C ILE A 168 -5.92 -4.00 0.10
N ASP A 169 -7.03 -4.27 0.77
CA ASP A 169 -8.40 -4.03 0.31
C ASP A 169 -9.00 -2.83 1.07
N LEU A 170 -9.31 -1.77 0.34
CA LEU A 170 -9.96 -0.58 0.88
C LEU A 170 -11.43 -0.60 0.49
N ARG A 171 -12.29 -0.55 1.49
CA ARG A 171 -13.72 -0.25 1.32
C ARG A 171 -13.97 1.18 1.76
N VAL A 172 -14.45 2.01 0.85
CA VAL A 172 -14.90 3.36 1.14
C VAL A 172 -16.41 3.40 0.95
N SER A 173 -17.15 3.79 1.98
CA SER A 173 -18.61 3.92 1.92
C SER A 173 -19.06 5.32 2.32
N SER A 174 -20.20 5.72 1.78
CA SER A 174 -20.93 6.95 2.13
C SER A 174 -22.37 6.59 2.47
N THR A 175 -23.07 7.45 3.17
CA THR A 175 -24.51 7.33 3.43
C THR A 175 -25.22 8.48 2.72
N ALA A 176 -25.75 8.21 1.51
CA ALA A 176 -26.32 9.23 0.63
C ALA A 176 -27.52 9.98 1.26
N ALA A 177 -28.19 9.37 2.25
CA ALA A 177 -29.24 10.03 3.02
C ALA A 177 -28.74 11.14 3.96
N LEU A 178 -27.43 11.17 4.27
CA LEU A 178 -26.82 12.05 5.26
C LEU A 178 -25.78 13.00 4.68
N THR A 179 -25.23 12.71 3.50
CA THR A 179 -24.20 13.54 2.87
C THR A 179 -24.32 13.55 1.35
N ASN A 180 -23.82 14.62 0.72
CA ASN A 180 -23.60 14.69 -0.73
C ASN A 180 -22.20 14.20 -1.12
N TRP A 181 -21.34 13.90 -0.14
CA TRP A 181 -20.03 13.31 -0.39
C TRP A 181 -20.18 11.87 -0.88
N ASN A 182 -19.60 11.56 -2.04
CA ASN A 182 -19.72 10.27 -2.67
C ASN A 182 -18.43 9.45 -2.50
N ALA A 183 -18.52 8.30 -1.85
CA ALA A 183 -17.35 7.44 -1.61
C ALA A 183 -16.61 7.02 -2.89
N CYS A 184 -17.34 6.75 -3.97
CA CYS A 184 -16.78 6.26 -5.21
C CYS A 184 -15.99 7.31 -5.99
N ASP A 185 -16.29 8.60 -5.79
CA ASP A 185 -15.55 9.69 -6.43
C ASP A 185 -14.18 9.89 -5.77
N HIS A 186 -14.00 9.43 -4.54
CA HIS A 186 -12.78 9.63 -3.74
C HIS A 186 -11.97 8.36 -3.47
N ALA A 187 -12.52 7.17 -3.75
CA ALA A 187 -11.91 5.90 -3.34
C ALA A 187 -10.46 5.72 -3.83
N GLN A 188 -10.15 6.12 -5.07
CA GLN A 188 -8.79 6.00 -5.62
C GLN A 188 -7.82 7.02 -5.02
N GLU A 189 -8.26 8.25 -4.75
CA GLU A 189 -7.45 9.27 -4.06
C GLU A 189 -7.11 8.80 -2.64
N ILE A 190 -8.12 8.33 -1.91
CA ILE A 190 -7.95 7.76 -0.56
C ILE A 190 -6.98 6.58 -0.60
N ALA A 191 -7.09 5.69 -1.59
CA ALA A 191 -6.15 4.59 -1.77
C ALA A 191 -4.71 5.08 -1.96
N GLY A 192 -4.50 6.15 -2.72
CA GLY A 192 -3.18 6.77 -2.87
C GLY A 192 -2.61 7.30 -1.55
N ILE A 193 -3.46 7.87 -0.68
CA ILE A 193 -3.05 8.34 0.65
C ILE A 193 -2.65 7.16 1.55
N ILE A 194 -3.45 6.09 1.57
CA ILE A 194 -3.17 4.90 2.37
C ILE A 194 -1.91 4.18 1.86
N GLU A 195 -1.76 4.05 0.54
CA GLU A 195 -0.61 3.38 -0.08
C GLU A 195 0.71 4.02 0.34
N SER A 196 0.77 5.35 0.43
CA SER A 196 1.98 6.07 0.84
C SER A 196 2.44 5.77 2.27
N ALA A 197 1.59 5.17 3.10
CA ALA A 197 1.91 4.73 4.46
C ALA A 197 2.25 3.23 4.55
N LEU A 198 2.15 2.48 3.44
CA LEU A 198 2.47 1.07 3.44
C LEU A 198 3.99 0.83 3.39
N PRO A 199 4.47 -0.32 3.91
CA PRO A 199 5.84 -0.75 3.70
C PRO A 199 6.22 -0.78 2.21
N ALA A 200 7.47 -0.43 1.92
CA ALA A 200 8.02 -0.55 0.58
C ALA A 200 7.91 -1.99 0.05
N LYS A 201 7.77 -2.12 -1.27
CA LYS A 201 7.67 -3.41 -1.97
C LYS A 201 9.01 -4.13 -2.01
#